data_AF-W4JXI7-F1
#
_entry.id   AF-W4JXI7-F1
#
_cell.length_a   1.000
_cell.length_b   1.000
_cell.length_c   1.000
_cell.angle_alpha   90.00
_cell.angle_beta   90.00
_cell.angle_gamma   90.00
#
_symmetry.space_group_name_H-M   'P 1'
#
loop_
_entity.id
_entity.type
_entity.pdbx_description
1 polymer ?
#
loop_
_entity_poly.entity_id
_entity_poly.type
_entity_poly.pdbx_seq_one_letter_code
_entity_poly.pdbx_strand_id
1 'polypeptide(L)' 'KHVLKCLDNCPVEVICCFFNRSWHFIDIYCRGFTRKAVEWAICKQKSHCTVSQSAIMSIEAVLY' A
#
# COMPACT_ATOMS: atom_id res chain seq x y z
N LYS A 1 -13.92 6.34 21.30
CA LYS A 1 -14.57 5.10 21.81
C LYS A 1 -15.47 4.40 20.79
N HIS A 2 -16.07 5.10 19.82
CA HIS A 2 -16.89 4.45 18.76
C HIS A 2 -16.06 3.60 17.77
N VAL A 3 -14.87 4.05 17.41
CA VAL A 3 -13.98 3.35 16.46
C VAL A 3 -13.62 1.94 16.94
N LEU A 4 -13.33 1.77 18.23
CA LEU A 4 -13.02 0.45 18.80
C LEU A 4 -14.20 -0.51 18.69
N LYS A 5 -15.43 -0.06 19.00
CA LYS A 5 -16.64 -0.87 18.84
C LYS A 5 -16.89 -1.29 17.39
N CYS A 6 -16.54 -0.45 16.42
CA CYS A 6 -16.66 -0.81 15.00
C CYS A 6 -15.65 -1.89 14.59
N LEU A 7 -14.46 -1.89 15.18
CA LEU A 7 -13.45 -2.93 14.96
C LEU A 7 -13.83 -4.23 15.66
N ASP A 8 -14.33 -4.17 16.90
CA ASP A 8 -14.78 -5.34 17.66
C ASP A 8 -15.98 -6.05 16.99
N ASN A 9 -16.84 -5.30 16.30
CA ASN A 9 -17.96 -5.83 15.53
C ASN A 9 -17.59 -6.25 14.10
N CYS A 10 -16.36 -5.98 13.66
CA CYS A 10 -15.91 -6.31 12.31
C CYS A 10 -15.47 -7.79 12.29
N PRO A 11 -15.94 -8.61 11.34
CA PRO A 11 -15.48 -9.98 11.22
C PRO A 11 -13.96 -10.02 11.06
N VAL A 12 -13.30 -10.95 11.75
CA VAL A 12 -11.83 -11.10 11.71
C VAL A 12 -11.33 -11.24 10.27
N GLU A 13 -12.08 -11.92 9.42
CA GLU A 13 -11.79 -12.09 7.98
C GLU A 13 -11.68 -10.76 7.23
N VAL A 14 -12.53 -9.78 7.57
CA VAL A 14 -12.53 -8.45 6.96
C VAL A 14 -11.29 -7.68 7.40
N ILE A 15 -10.94 -7.75 8.68
CA ILE A 15 -9.71 -7.16 9.22
C ILE A 15 -8.49 -7.79 8.53
N CYS A 16 -8.43 -9.12 8.45
CA CYS A 16 -7.36 -9.84 7.76
C CYS A 16 -7.27 -9.47 6.27
N CYS A 17 -8.40 -9.37 5.56
CA CYS A 17 -8.42 -8.94 4.16
C CYS A 17 -7.91 -7.50 4.00
N PHE A 18 -8.30 -6.60 4.90
CA PHE A 18 -7.82 -5.22 4.88
C PHE A 18 -6.31 -5.14 5.10
N PHE A 19 -5.78 -5.82 6.13
CA PHE A 19 -4.35 -5.84 6.41
C PHE A 19 -3.54 -6.51 5.30
N ASN A 20 -4.00 -7.65 4.77
CA ASN A 20 -3.33 -8.30 3.65
C ASN A 20 -3.27 -7.40 2.41
N ARG A 21 -4.34 -6.64 2.15
CA ARG A 21 -4.39 -5.75 0.99
C ARG A 21 -3.63 -4.45 1.20
N SER A 22 -3.55 -3.98 2.45
CA SER A 22 -2.85 -2.74 2.81
C SER A 22 -1.37 -2.92 3.08
N TRP A 23 -0.92 -4.13 3.44
CA TRP A 23 0.50 -4.47 3.60
C TRP A 23 1.33 -4.15 2.36
N HIS A 24 0.73 -4.29 1.17
CA HIS A 24 1.39 -3.93 -0.10
C HIS A 24 1.77 -2.45 -0.18
N PHE A 25 1.01 -1.55 0.44
CA PHE A 25 1.35 -0.14 0.50
C PHE A 25 2.45 0.12 1.53
N ILE A 26 2.39 -0.58 2.67
CA ILE A 26 3.38 -0.46 3.75
C ILE A 26 4.77 -0.88 3.27
N ASP A 27 4.89 -1.98 2.51
CA ASP A 27 6.18 -2.43 1.96
C ASP A 27 6.87 -1.35 1.11
N ILE A 28 6.12 -0.62 0.29
CA ILE A 28 6.65 0.47 -0.53
C ILE A 28 7.14 1.63 0.35
N TYR A 29 6.39 2.01 1.39
CA TYR A 29 6.83 3.03 2.34
C TYR A 29 8.06 2.59 3.14
N CYS A 30 8.11 1.32 3.57
CA CYS A 30 9.22 0.75 4.34
C CYS A 30 10.52 0.67 3.54
N ARG A 31 10.45 0.60 2.21
CA ARG A 31 11.62 0.60 1.31
C ARG A 31 12.26 1.97 1.11
N GLY A 32 11.70 3.03 1.71
CA GLY A 32 12.32 4.37 1.74
C GLY A 32 12.11 5.20 0.47
N PHE A 33 11.13 4.85 -0.36
CA PHE A 33 10.82 5.58 -1.58
C PHE A 33 10.16 6.94 -1.31
N THR A 34 10.39 7.88 -2.22
CA THR A 34 9.77 9.21 -2.16
C THR A 34 8.24 9.14 -2.25
N ARG A 35 7.54 9.97 -1.46
CA ARG A 35 6.08 10.04 -1.42
C ARG A 35 5.43 10.14 -2.81
N LYS A 36 6.01 10.94 -3.71
CA LYS A 36 5.53 11.10 -5.09
C LYS A 36 5.60 9.80 -5.89
N ALA A 37 6.70 9.06 -5.79
CA ALA A 37 6.86 7.78 -6.47
C ALA A 37 5.88 6.73 -5.94
N VAL A 38 5.66 6.72 -4.63
CA VAL A 38 4.67 5.85 -4.00
C VAL A 38 3.26 6.18 -4.46
N GLU A 39 2.83 7.44 -4.39
CA GLU A 39 1.50 7.88 -4.81
C GLU A 39 1.24 7.59 -6.30
N TRP A 40 2.25 7.81 -7.15
CA TRP A 40 2.15 7.50 -8.58
C TRP A 40 2.01 5.99 -8.84
N ALA A 41 2.83 5.16 -8.17
CA ALA A 41 2.77 3.71 -8.30
C ALA A 41 1.40 3.18 -7.86
N ILE A 42 0.84 3.69 -6.77
CA ILE A 42 -0.49 3.34 -6.27
C ILE A 42 -1.59 3.72 -7.28
N CYS A 43 -1.51 4.90 -7.89
CA CYS A 43 -2.52 5.36 -8.85
C CYS A 43 -2.49 4.58 -10.17
N LYS A 44 -1.31 4.12 -10.61
CA LYS A 44 -1.12 3.42 -11.87
C LYS A 44 -1.25 1.90 -11.75
N GLN A 45 -0.96 1.33 -10.59
CA GLN A 45 -1.04 -0.11 -10.39
C GLN A 45 -2.49 -0.53 -10.11
N LYS A 46 -3.19 -0.92 -11.18
CA LYS A 46 -4.57 -1.46 -11.11
C LYS A 46 -4.63 -3.00 -11.09
N SER A 47 -3.50 -3.70 -11.13
CA SER A 47 -3.46 -5.17 -11.17
C SER A 47 -2.96 -5.81 -9.87
N HIS A 48 -3.31 -7.08 -9.69
CA HIS A 48 -2.76 -7.94 -8.64
C HIS A 48 -1.24 -8.07 -8.84
N CYS A 49 -0.50 -7.98 -7.74
CA CYS A 49 0.90 -8.37 -7.58
C CYS A 49 1.97 -7.32 -7.94
N THR A 50 2.53 -6.73 -6.88
CA THR A 50 3.96 -6.41 -6.69
C THR A 50 4.65 -5.59 -7.78
N VAL A 51 4.84 -4.28 -7.55
CA VAL A 51 5.77 -3.49 -8.37
C VAL A 51 7.19 -3.95 -8.06
N SER A 52 7.98 -4.29 -9.09
CA SER A 52 9.39 -4.60 -8.87
C SER A 52 10.13 -3.37 -8.34
N GLN A 53 11.13 -3.58 -7.49
CA GLN A 53 11.96 -2.50 -6.98
C GLN A 53 12.58 -1.67 -8.12
N SER A 54 13.00 -2.34 -9.20
CA SER A 54 13.51 -1.70 -10.41
C SER A 54 12.50 -0.76 -11.07
N ALA A 55 11.22 -1.15 -11.15
CA ALA A 55 10.19 -0.32 -11.72
C ALA A 55 9.89 0.90 -10.84
N ILE A 56 9.88 0.75 -9.51
CA ILE A 56 9.73 1.89 -8.59
C ILE A 56 10.91 2.85 -8.72
N MET A 57 12.15 2.35 -8.82
CA MET A 57 13.33 3.19 -9.03
C MET A 57 13.29 3.95 -10.35
N SER A 58 12.82 3.32 -11.44
CA SER A 58 12.63 4.01 -12.72
C SER A 58 11.57 5.11 -12.62
N ILE A 59 10.50 4.90 -11.86
CA ILE A 59 9.46 5.90 -11.60
C ILE A 59 10.03 7.05 -10.76
N GLU A 60 10.79 6.72 -9.72
CA GLU A 60 11.41 7.70 -8.83
C GLU A 60 12.39 8.61 -9.58
N ALA A 61 13.20 8.06 -10.50
CA ALA A 61 14.10 8.84 -11.34
C ALA A 61 13.38 9.80 -12.31
N VAL A 62 12.13 9.51 -12.69
CA VAL A 62 11.30 10.39 -13.54
C VAL A 62 10.57 11.46 -12.72
N LEU A 63 10.32 11.18 -11.44
CA LEU A 63 9.60 12.07 -10.52
C LEU A 63 10.51 12.99 -9.71
N TYR A 64 11.83 12.80 -9.81
CA TYR A 64 12.87 13.66 -9.29
C TYR A 64 13.23 14.74 -10.33
#